data_AF-A0A3N4N5F8-F1
#
_entry.id   AF-A0A3N4N5F8-F1
#
_cell.length_a   1.000
_cell.length_b   1.000
_cell.length_c   1.000
_cell.angle_alpha   90.00
_cell.angle_beta   90.00
_cell.angle_gamma   90.00
#
_symmetry.space_group_name_H-M   'P 1'
#
loop_
_entity.id
_entity.type
_entity.pdbx_description
1 polymer ?
#
loop_
_entity_poly.entity_id
_entity_poly.type
_entity_poly.pdbx_seq_one_letter_code
_entity_poly.pdbx_strand_id
1 'polypeptide(L)'
;MANTDVKKMAADKVAAAKNKAAAWKRKQKPLVEMPELTGNPEVDSKADLDALKKGFRDRLKQESARKVSATDSEYWSCICFQTRAQADAFVAAMGWGRFGDKYIDGVKLAKAMGIELPDEQVAYPAENKVDKTWASFVDD
;
A
#
# COMPACT_ATOMS: atom_id res chain seq x y z
N MET A 1 28.99 29.13 -19.37
CA MET A 1 28.41 29.33 -18.02
C MET A 1 27.23 28.41 -17.71
N ALA A 2 26.57 27.75 -18.69
CA ALA A 2 25.41 26.87 -18.46
C ALA A 2 25.70 25.50 -17.81
N ASN A 3 26.95 25.02 -17.84
CA ASN A 3 27.31 23.66 -17.39
C ASN A 3 27.45 23.54 -15.85
N THR A 4 27.62 24.67 -15.17
CA THR A 4 27.79 24.76 -13.71
C THR A 4 26.44 24.69 -12.99
N ASP A 5 25.39 25.24 -13.59
CA ASP A 5 24.03 25.22 -13.02
C ASP A 5 23.40 23.83 -13.13
N VAL A 6 23.61 23.10 -14.23
CA VAL A 6 23.14 21.70 -14.35
C VAL A 6 23.83 20.79 -13.32
N LYS A 7 25.13 20.99 -13.07
CA LYS A 7 25.86 20.25 -12.03
C LYS A 7 25.38 20.59 -10.62
N LYS A 8 25.07 21.86 -10.34
CA LYS A 8 24.46 22.27 -9.06
C LYS A 8 23.06 21.69 -8.89
N MET A 9 22.19 21.78 -9.89
CA MET A 9 20.84 21.18 -9.87
C MET A 9 20.88 19.66 -9.68
N ALA A 10 21.84 18.96 -10.29
CA ALA A 10 22.04 17.53 -10.09
C ALA A 10 22.53 17.23 -8.65
N ALA A 11 23.46 18.02 -8.12
CA ALA A 11 23.93 17.88 -6.74
C ALA A 11 22.81 18.14 -5.72
N ASP A 12 21.96 19.14 -5.96
CA ASP A 12 20.81 19.48 -5.12
C ASP A 12 19.73 18.38 -5.15
N LYS A 13 19.46 17.78 -6.32
CA LYS A 13 18.58 16.61 -6.45
C LYS A 13 19.14 15.40 -5.70
N VAL A 14 20.45 15.17 -5.75
CA VAL A 14 21.11 14.09 -4.99
C VAL A 14 21.04 14.35 -3.49
N ALA A 15 21.26 15.59 -3.05
CA ALA A 15 21.14 15.99 -1.64
C ALA A 15 19.69 15.84 -1.15
N ALA A 16 18.71 16.28 -1.93
CA ALA A 16 17.28 16.11 -1.64
C ALA A 16 16.88 14.63 -1.56
N ALA A 17 17.37 13.79 -2.48
CA ALA A 17 17.13 12.34 -2.46
C ALA A 17 17.78 11.67 -1.23
N LYS A 18 19.00 12.07 -0.86
CA LYS A 18 19.68 11.60 0.35
C LYS A 18 18.92 12.01 1.62
N ASN A 19 18.40 13.24 1.67
CA ASN A 19 17.62 13.74 2.80
C ASN A 19 16.25 13.04 2.90
N LYS A 20 15.57 12.78 1.77
CA LYS A 20 14.32 11.99 1.72
C LYS A 20 14.57 10.55 2.19
N ALA A 21 15.68 9.94 1.76
CA ALA A 21 16.09 8.59 2.20
C ALA A 21 16.46 8.55 3.69
N ALA A 22 17.16 9.56 4.21
CA ALA A 22 17.48 9.67 5.64
C ALA A 22 16.22 9.90 6.49
N ALA A 23 15.29 10.73 6.04
CA ALA A 23 13.99 10.92 6.69
C ALA A 23 13.15 9.64 6.67
N TRP A 24 13.19 8.87 5.58
CA TRP A 24 12.55 7.56 5.50
C TRP A 24 13.17 6.54 6.47
N LYS A 25 14.51 6.48 6.56
CA LYS A 25 15.22 5.65 7.56
C LYS A 25 14.87 6.06 8.99
N ARG A 26 14.74 7.35 9.29
CA ARG A 26 14.31 7.86 10.61
C ARG A 26 12.86 7.52 10.94
N LYS A 27 12.00 7.36 9.93
CA LYS A 27 10.61 6.91 10.10
C LYS A 27 10.50 5.40 10.31
N GLN A 28 11.53 4.62 9.98
CA GLN A 28 11.56 3.20 10.34
C GLN A 28 11.77 3.09 11.84
N LYS A 29 10.69 2.77 12.56
CA LYS A 29 10.79 2.38 13.96
C LYS A 29 11.64 1.11 14.07
N PRO A 30 12.52 1.00 15.08
CA PRO A 30 13.24 -0.24 15.33
C PRO A 30 12.25 -1.39 15.49
N LEU A 31 12.60 -2.56 14.95
CA LEU A 31 11.73 -3.75 14.97
C LEU A 31 11.40 -4.20 16.40
N VAL A 32 12.30 -3.90 17.34
CA VAL A 32 12.16 -4.17 18.75
C VAL A 32 12.65 -2.95 19.51
N GLU A 33 11.83 -2.45 20.43
CA GLU A 33 12.24 -1.44 21.40
C GLU A 33 12.88 -2.19 22.58
N MET A 34 14.18 -1.98 22.77
CA MET A 34 14.93 -2.59 23.87
C MET A 34 14.68 -1.82 25.17
N PRO A 35 14.54 -2.51 26.31
CA PRO A 35 14.40 -1.86 27.61
C PRO A 35 15.71 -1.17 28.01
N GLU A 36 15.62 -0.19 28.92
CA GLU A 36 16.80 0.42 29.52
C GLU A 36 17.50 -0.57 30.47
N LEU A 37 18.83 -0.58 30.43
CA LEU A 37 19.67 -1.46 31.23
C LEU A 37 19.67 -1.00 32.70
N THR A 38 19.37 -1.93 33.60
CA THR A 38 19.38 -1.71 35.06
C THR A 38 20.76 -1.96 35.68
N GLY A 39 21.65 -2.64 34.96
CA GLY A 39 22.99 -3.01 35.43
C GLY A 39 23.03 -4.36 36.15
N ASN A 40 21.89 -5.04 36.32
CA ASN A 40 21.83 -6.41 36.80
C ASN A 40 21.73 -7.37 35.58
N PRO A 41 22.76 -8.20 35.33
CA PRO A 41 22.80 -9.06 34.15
C PRO A 41 21.61 -10.01 34.01
N GLU A 42 21.08 -10.56 35.11
CA GLU A 42 19.96 -11.51 35.04
C GLU A 42 18.65 -10.81 34.70
N VAL A 43 18.43 -9.62 35.28
CA VAL A 43 17.22 -8.81 35.03
C VAL A 43 17.25 -8.26 33.60
N ASP A 44 18.39 -7.73 33.18
CA ASP A 44 18.58 -7.15 31.85
C ASP A 44 18.45 -8.23 30.76
N SER A 45 19.09 -9.40 30.94
CA SER A 45 18.98 -10.50 29.97
C SER A 45 17.54 -11.00 29.81
N LYS A 46 16.78 -11.04 30.92
CA LYS A 46 15.37 -11.43 30.87
C LYS A 46 14.53 -10.39 30.14
N ALA A 47 14.72 -9.11 30.44
CA ALA A 47 14.00 -8.01 29.82
C ALA A 47 14.28 -7.95 28.31
N ASP A 48 15.52 -8.17 27.89
CA ASP A 48 15.92 -8.24 26.48
C ASP A 48 15.21 -9.38 25.75
N LEU A 49 15.19 -10.59 26.32
CA LEU A 49 14.52 -11.74 25.74
C LEU A 49 13.01 -11.53 25.62
N ASP A 50 12.39 -10.90 26.61
CA ASP A 50 10.95 -10.60 26.57
C ASP A 50 10.62 -9.54 25.52
N ALA A 51 11.44 -8.50 25.39
CA ALA A 51 11.30 -7.50 24.33
C ALA A 51 11.46 -8.12 22.93
N LEU A 52 12.47 -8.97 22.72
CA LEU A 52 12.66 -9.70 21.47
C LEU A 52 11.46 -10.59 21.12
N LYS A 53 10.97 -11.39 22.08
CA LYS A 53 9.79 -12.24 21.88
C LYS A 53 8.55 -11.42 21.51
N LYS A 54 8.35 -10.28 22.16
CA LYS A 54 7.26 -9.36 21.84
C LYS A 54 7.40 -8.84 20.41
N GLY A 55 8.58 -8.35 20.02
CA GLY A 55 8.85 -7.87 18.66
C GLY A 55 8.58 -8.91 17.58
N PHE A 56 9.00 -10.17 17.79
CA PHE A 56 8.68 -11.26 16.85
C PHE A 56 7.19 -11.53 16.72
N ARG A 57 6.45 -11.53 17.84
CA ARG A 57 4.99 -11.73 17.82
C ARG A 57 4.28 -10.58 17.12
N ASP A 58 4.68 -9.34 17.39
CA ASP A 58 4.08 -8.16 16.76
C ASP A 58 4.36 -8.14 15.26
N ARG A 59 5.59 -8.50 14.84
CA ARG A 59 5.92 -8.64 13.43
C ARG A 59 5.11 -9.75 12.76
N LEU A 60 4.97 -10.91 13.40
CA LEU A 60 4.18 -12.01 12.85
C LEU A 60 2.72 -11.59 12.61
N LYS A 61 2.12 -10.87 13.56
CA LYS A 61 0.76 -10.31 13.41
C LYS A 61 0.67 -9.31 12.26
N GLN A 62 1.65 -8.41 12.14
CA GLN A 62 1.69 -7.43 11.05
C GLN A 62 1.83 -8.10 9.68
N GLU A 63 2.71 -9.10 9.56
CA GLU A 63 2.88 -9.86 8.32
C GLU A 63 1.64 -10.70 7.99
N SER A 64 0.97 -11.29 8.98
CA SER A 64 -0.29 -11.98 8.74
C SER A 64 -1.38 -11.04 8.25
N ALA A 65 -1.50 -9.85 8.86
CA ALA A 65 -2.46 -8.84 8.43
C ALA A 65 -2.16 -8.37 6.99
N ARG A 66 -0.89 -8.09 6.70
CA ARG A 66 -0.43 -7.71 5.36
C ARG A 66 -0.70 -8.82 4.34
N LYS A 67 -0.46 -10.08 4.70
CA LYS A 67 -0.74 -11.24 3.85
C LYS A 67 -2.22 -11.26 3.50
N VAL A 68 -3.11 -11.18 4.51
CA VAL A 68 -4.55 -11.14 4.29
C VAL A 68 -4.91 -9.98 3.36
N SER A 69 -4.52 -8.74 3.66
CA SER A 69 -4.83 -7.58 2.80
C SER A 69 -4.28 -7.69 1.36
N ALA A 70 -3.20 -8.44 1.13
CA ALA A 70 -2.60 -8.60 -0.18
C ALA A 70 -3.18 -9.80 -0.97
N THR A 71 -3.66 -10.84 -0.29
CA THR A 71 -4.15 -12.07 -0.93
C THR A 71 -5.66 -12.18 -0.94
N ASP A 72 -6.32 -11.52 0.00
CA ASP A 72 -7.76 -11.47 0.05
C ASP A 72 -8.26 -10.56 -1.08
N SER A 73 -9.08 -11.16 -1.93
CA SER A 73 -9.65 -10.49 -3.10
C SER A 73 -11.13 -10.21 -2.92
N GLU A 74 -11.69 -10.37 -1.71
CA GLU A 74 -13.12 -10.25 -1.43
C GLU A 74 -13.72 -8.82 -1.56
N TYR A 75 -12.98 -7.87 -2.15
CA TYR A 75 -13.46 -6.52 -2.44
C TYR A 75 -14.36 -6.41 -3.69
N TRP A 76 -14.64 -7.51 -4.40
CA TRP A 76 -15.56 -7.55 -5.53
C TRP A 76 -16.76 -8.44 -5.25
N SER A 77 -17.92 -8.03 -5.77
CA SER A 77 -19.12 -8.86 -5.81
C SER A 77 -19.47 -9.20 -7.26
N CYS A 78 -20.25 -10.28 -7.45
CA CYS A 78 -20.76 -10.62 -8.77
C CYS A 78 -22.24 -11.02 -8.72
N ILE A 79 -22.92 -10.72 -9.83
CA ILE A 79 -24.28 -11.15 -10.09
C ILE A 79 -24.20 -12.27 -11.14
N CYS A 80 -24.70 -13.45 -10.79
CA CYS A 80 -24.62 -14.64 -11.62
C CYS A 80 -25.90 -14.81 -12.45
N PHE A 81 -25.73 -15.05 -13.75
CA PHE A 81 -26.81 -15.35 -14.69
C PHE A 81 -26.55 -16.69 -15.37
N GLN A 82 -27.59 -17.32 -15.90
CA GLN A 82 -27.44 -18.58 -16.64
C GLN A 82 -26.77 -18.38 -17.99
N THR A 83 -26.99 -17.23 -18.63
CA THR A 83 -26.41 -16.91 -19.93
C THR A 83 -25.87 -15.48 -19.99
N ARG A 84 -24.95 -15.24 -20.94
CA ARG A 84 -24.40 -13.90 -21.18
C ARG A 84 -25.47 -12.89 -21.61
N ALA A 85 -26.42 -13.31 -22.44
CA ALA A 85 -27.52 -12.46 -22.88
C ALA A 85 -28.39 -11.96 -21.72
N GLN A 86 -28.61 -12.78 -20.68
CA GLN A 86 -29.31 -12.34 -19.47
C GLN A 86 -28.53 -11.27 -18.70
N ALA A 87 -27.21 -11.47 -18.55
CA ALA A 87 -26.35 -10.50 -17.88
C ALA A 87 -26.33 -9.15 -18.62
N ASP A 88 -26.17 -9.18 -19.94
CA ASP A 88 -26.13 -7.95 -20.76
C ASP A 88 -27.49 -7.23 -20.75
N ALA A 89 -28.60 -7.97 -20.85
CA ALA A 89 -29.95 -7.39 -20.75
C ALA A 89 -30.20 -6.74 -19.39
N PHE A 90 -29.74 -7.35 -18.29
CA PHE A 90 -29.85 -6.79 -16.95
C PHE A 90 -29.03 -5.51 -16.79
N VAL A 91 -27.75 -5.52 -17.20
CA VAL A 91 -26.87 -4.34 -17.11
C VAL A 91 -27.41 -3.18 -17.95
N ALA A 92 -27.95 -3.47 -19.14
CA ALA A 92 -28.59 -2.49 -20.00
C ALA A 92 -29.85 -1.89 -19.37
N ALA A 93 -30.75 -2.73 -18.85
CA ALA A 93 -31.99 -2.30 -18.20
C ALA A 93 -31.74 -1.41 -16.98
N MET A 94 -30.68 -1.69 -16.22
CA MET A 94 -30.29 -0.88 -15.06
C MET A 94 -29.54 0.40 -15.43
N GLY A 95 -29.12 0.57 -16.70
CA GLY A 95 -28.29 1.69 -17.13
C GLY A 95 -26.93 1.72 -16.45
N TRP A 96 -26.40 0.55 -16.07
CA TRP A 96 -25.12 0.42 -15.36
C TRP A 96 -23.92 0.37 -16.30
N GLY A 97 -24.13 0.17 -17.60
CA GLY A 97 -23.08 0.13 -18.62
C GLY A 97 -22.16 1.35 -18.65
N ARG A 98 -22.63 2.51 -18.16
CA ARG A 98 -21.83 3.74 -18.02
C ARG A 98 -20.73 3.66 -16.95
N PHE A 99 -20.77 2.66 -16.07
CA PHE A 99 -19.81 2.46 -14.98
C PHE A 99 -18.86 1.28 -15.23
N GLY A 100 -19.03 0.57 -16.35
CA GLY A 100 -18.29 -0.63 -16.73
C GLY A 100 -19.16 -1.62 -17.49
N ASP A 101 -18.55 -2.67 -18.02
CA ASP A 101 -19.23 -3.73 -18.76
C ASP A 101 -19.45 -4.98 -17.89
N LYS A 102 -18.42 -5.84 -17.79
CA LYS A 102 -18.33 -7.03 -16.94
C LYS A 102 -17.91 -6.64 -15.53
N TYR A 103 -17.03 -5.64 -15.40
CA TYR A 103 -16.55 -5.14 -14.11
C TYR A 103 -17.03 -3.70 -13.95
N ILE A 104 -17.98 -3.51 -13.03
CA ILE A 104 -18.58 -2.21 -12.74
C ILE A 104 -17.88 -1.61 -11.53
N ASP A 105 -17.54 -0.31 -11.63
CA ASP A 105 -17.03 0.46 -10.49
C ASP A 105 -18.13 0.61 -9.42
N GLY A 106 -18.01 -0.18 -8.34
CA GLY A 106 -18.98 -0.25 -7.25
C GLY A 106 -19.16 1.06 -6.49
N VAL A 107 -18.12 1.89 -6.39
CA VAL A 107 -18.20 3.20 -5.70
C VAL A 107 -19.02 4.18 -6.53
N LYS A 108 -18.79 4.22 -7.85
CA LYS A 108 -19.61 5.04 -8.76
C LYS A 108 -21.06 4.55 -8.82
N LEU A 109 -21.26 3.23 -8.82
CA LEU A 109 -22.58 2.63 -8.81
C LEU A 109 -23.35 3.00 -7.53
N ALA A 110 -22.73 2.84 -6.35
CA ALA A 110 -23.33 3.19 -5.06
C ALA A 110 -23.75 4.67 -5.03
N LYS A 111 -22.86 5.56 -5.48
CA LYS A 111 -23.16 7.00 -5.61
C LYS A 111 -24.36 7.26 -6.53
N ALA A 112 -24.44 6.56 -7.67
CA ALA A 112 -25.55 6.69 -8.61
C ALA A 112 -26.88 6.15 -8.08
N MET A 113 -26.83 5.18 -7.15
CA MET A 113 -27.99 4.58 -6.49
C MET A 113 -28.38 5.31 -5.18
N GLY A 114 -27.60 6.31 -4.74
CA GLY A 114 -27.83 6.99 -3.46
C GLY A 114 -27.51 6.13 -2.23
N ILE A 115 -26.60 5.16 -2.38
CA ILE A 115 -26.15 4.29 -1.30
C ILE A 115 -24.91 4.91 -0.65
N GLU A 116 -24.95 5.09 0.66
CA GLU A 116 -23.79 5.51 1.45
C GLU A 116 -22.87 4.30 1.70
N LEU A 117 -21.59 4.45 1.35
CA LEU A 117 -20.56 3.46 1.60
C LEU A 117 -19.74 3.84 2.85
N PRO A 118 -19.20 2.86 3.61
CA PRO A 118 -18.25 3.12 4.68
C PRO A 118 -17.01 3.86 4.16
N ASP A 119 -16.50 4.83 4.94
CA ASP A 119 -15.22 5.50 4.67
C ASP A 119 -14.06 4.64 5.17
N GLU A 120 -13.82 3.53 4.47
CA GLU A 120 -12.69 2.65 4.70
C GLU A 120 -11.72 2.72 3.52
N GLN A 121 -10.46 3.04 3.80
CA GLN A 121 -9.41 3.10 2.79
C GLN A 121 -8.42 1.97 3.00
N VAL A 122 -8.23 1.15 1.97
CA VAL A 122 -7.12 0.20 1.93
C VAL A 122 -5.83 0.99 1.71
N ALA A 123 -4.85 0.78 2.57
CA ALA A 123 -3.55 1.44 2.47
C ALA A 123 -2.76 0.90 1.25
N TYR A 124 -2.95 1.51 0.09
CA TYR A 124 -2.09 1.27 -1.06
C TYR A 124 -0.77 2.03 -0.88
N PRO A 125 0.37 1.47 -1.34
CA PRO A 125 1.60 2.24 -1.45
C PRO A 125 1.35 3.43 -2.40
N ALA A 126 1.43 4.65 -1.86
CA ALA A 126 1.06 5.88 -2.57
C ALA A 126 1.88 6.15 -3.83
N GLU A 127 3.06 5.55 -3.95
CA GLU A 127 3.92 5.65 -5.13
C GLU A 127 4.11 4.24 -5.71
N ASN A 128 3.57 3.99 -6.90
CA ASN A 128 4.03 2.87 -7.71
C ASN A 128 5.51 3.11 -7.99
N LYS A 129 6.38 2.21 -7.52
CA LYS A 129 7.79 2.26 -7.86
C LYS A 129 7.91 2.02 -9.36
N VAL A 130 8.04 3.10 -10.14
CA VAL A 130 8.29 3.02 -11.57
C VAL A 130 9.57 2.22 -11.77
N ASP A 131 9.44 1.09 -12.46
CA ASP A 131 10.60 0.29 -12.80
C ASP A 131 11.40 1.04 -13.87
N LYS A 132 12.66 1.33 -13.57
CA LYS A 132 13.53 2.12 -14.46
C LYS A 132 13.76 1.44 -15.80
N THR A 133 13.76 0.12 -15.81
CA THR A 133 13.93 -0.72 -17.01
C THR A 133 12.70 -0.61 -17.90
N TRP A 134 11.51 -0.67 -17.30
CA TRP A 134 10.27 -0.50 -18.05
C TRP A 134 10.08 0.94 -18.53
N ALA A 135 10.43 1.93 -17.70
CA ALA A 135 10.37 3.34 -18.10
C ALA A 135 11.28 3.66 -19.29
N SER A 136 12.43 3.01 -19.43
CA SER A 136 13.31 3.22 -20.60
C SER A 136 12.75 2.69 -21.93
N PHE A 137 11.68 1.89 -21.91
CA PHE A 137 11.01 1.40 -23.12
C PHE A 137 9.79 2.25 -23.54
N VAL A 138 9.43 3.29 -22.78
CA VAL A 138 8.24 4.12 -23.04
C VAL A 138 8.57 5.34 -23.93
N ASP A 139 9.86 5.59 -24.18
CA ASP A 139 10.35 6.74 -24.96
C ASP A 139 10.70 6.42 -26.43
N ASP A 140 10.00 5.45 -27.07
CA ASP A 140 10.02 5.20 -28.52
C ASP A 140 8.64 5.42 -29.18
#